data_AF-S4M9I0-F1
#
_entry.id   AF-S4M9I0-F1
#
_cell.length_a   1.000
_cell.length_b   1.000
_cell.length_c   1.000
_cell.angle_alpha   90.00
_cell.angle_beta   90.00
_cell.angle_gamma   90.00
#
_symmetry.space_group_name_H-M   'P 1'
#
loop_
_entity.id
_entity.type
_entity.pdbx_description
1 polymer ?
#
loop_
_entity_poly.entity_id
_entity_poly.type
_entity_poly.pdbx_seq_one_letter_code
_entity_poly.pdbx_strand_id
1 'polypeptide(L)'
;MLLGTWNLENLYRPGGPFGAKDEAAYRAKLAAAGAKVLADTTAFPAEFRPVQVDDSGATVTRAGRGFLAVEVVEVGDGPLRVAVCHLKSKLLSYPNGRFQPRDEGERARYGAYALYRRAAEATALRALADELLDGDGQGRDVAVLGDLNDEVQAATTQILLGPPGSEIGTPGHEQADKGDATRLWDVAPLIPPGQRYSRVDSGRRELIDHVLVSHRLVHRVTAAGTGLPGEGPPGLPSVGSDPAERRGAPGSDHAPVWIRVG
;
A
#
# COMPACT_ATOMS: atom_id res chain seq x y z
N MET A 1 -7.68 -12.57 -14.10
CA MET A 1 -7.19 -12.74 -12.71
C MET A 1 -7.79 -11.68 -11.80
N LEU A 2 -8.05 -11.98 -10.52
CA LEU A 2 -8.40 -10.99 -9.50
C LEU A 2 -7.20 -10.75 -8.56
N LEU A 3 -6.79 -9.49 -8.42
CA LEU A 3 -5.73 -9.05 -7.52
C LEU A 3 -6.34 -8.10 -6.49
N GLY A 4 -6.01 -8.24 -5.20
CA GLY A 4 -6.52 -7.36 -4.15
C GLY A 4 -5.50 -7.05 -3.07
N THR A 5 -5.81 -6.10 -2.18
CA THR A 5 -4.89 -5.73 -1.09
C THR A 5 -4.83 -6.81 0.00
N TRP A 6 -5.98 -7.35 0.41
CA TRP A 6 -6.06 -8.31 1.51
C TRP A 6 -5.53 -9.72 1.23
N ASN A 7 -5.65 -10.22 0.00
CA ASN A 7 -5.17 -11.58 -0.31
C ASN A 7 -3.63 -11.65 -0.28
N LEU A 8 -2.94 -10.53 -0.46
CA LEU A 8 -1.47 -10.48 -0.49
C LEU A 8 -0.81 -9.90 0.76
N GLU A 9 -1.44 -8.98 1.50
CA GLU A 9 -0.97 -8.57 2.84
C GLU A 9 -0.86 -9.75 3.81
N ASN A 10 -1.63 -10.81 3.57
CA ASN A 10 -1.56 -12.05 4.33
C ASN A 10 -0.28 -12.88 4.10
N LEU A 11 0.61 -12.47 3.19
CA LEU A 11 1.85 -13.15 2.85
C LEU A 11 3.06 -12.66 3.68
N TYR A 12 2.91 -11.79 4.67
CA TYR A 12 4.05 -11.43 5.52
C TYR A 12 4.63 -12.65 6.27
N ARG A 13 5.96 -12.67 6.42
CA ARG A 13 6.69 -13.75 7.10
C ARG A 13 6.23 -13.92 8.56
N PRO A 14 6.31 -15.15 9.11
CA PRO A 14 6.07 -15.40 10.53
C PRO A 14 6.99 -14.59 11.45
N GLY A 15 6.56 -14.37 12.68
CA GLY A 15 7.33 -13.67 13.72
C GLY A 15 7.09 -12.16 13.78
N GLY A 16 6.37 -11.58 12.82
CA GLY A 16 5.83 -10.22 12.89
C GLY A 16 4.36 -10.21 13.31
N PRO A 17 3.86 -9.10 13.89
CA PRO A 17 2.46 -8.97 14.31
C PRO A 17 1.44 -9.07 13.16
N PHE A 18 1.89 -8.91 11.92
CA PHE A 18 1.08 -8.98 10.70
C PHE A 18 1.43 -10.20 9.84
N GLY A 19 2.35 -11.04 10.31
CA GLY A 19 2.82 -12.24 9.64
C GLY A 19 1.85 -13.41 9.75
N ALA A 20 2.06 -14.43 8.92
CA ALA A 20 1.42 -15.72 9.15
C ALA A 20 1.75 -16.27 10.56
N LYS A 21 0.80 -17.01 11.13
CA LYS A 21 0.91 -17.57 12.50
C LYS A 21 2.19 -18.38 12.71
N ASP A 22 2.58 -19.14 11.70
CA ASP A 22 3.76 -19.99 11.69
C ASP A 22 4.25 -20.22 10.25
N GLU A 23 5.42 -20.83 10.14
CA GLU A 23 6.09 -21.13 8.87
C GLU A 23 5.26 -22.07 7.97
N ALA A 24 4.50 -22.99 8.54
CA ALA A 24 3.66 -23.90 7.78
C ALA A 24 2.48 -23.14 7.12
N ALA A 25 1.81 -22.28 7.88
CA ALA A 25 0.76 -21.40 7.37
C ALA A 25 1.30 -20.43 6.31
N TYR A 26 2.49 -19.87 6.51
CA TYR A 26 3.15 -19.01 5.53
C TYR A 26 3.39 -19.74 4.20
N ARG A 27 4.02 -20.92 4.24
CA ARG A 27 4.29 -21.73 3.05
C ARG A 27 3.03 -22.20 2.36
N ALA A 28 2.01 -22.59 3.12
CA ALA A 28 0.71 -22.97 2.56
C ALA A 28 0.05 -21.81 1.80
N LYS A 29 0.12 -20.58 2.34
CA LYS A 29 -0.39 -19.38 1.65
C LYS A 29 0.39 -19.06 0.37
N LEU A 30 1.73 -19.11 0.42
CA LEU A 30 2.56 -18.90 -0.78
C LEU A 30 2.25 -19.93 -1.87
N ALA A 31 2.16 -21.21 -1.48
CA ALA A 31 1.84 -22.29 -2.41
C ALA A 31 0.43 -22.15 -3.00
N ALA A 32 -0.57 -21.81 -2.18
CA ALA A 32 -1.93 -21.57 -2.64
C ALA A 32 -2.04 -20.37 -3.60
N ALA A 33 -1.16 -19.38 -3.46
CA ALA A 33 -1.08 -18.23 -4.34
C ALA A 33 -0.19 -18.46 -5.58
N GLY A 34 0.47 -19.63 -5.70
CA GLY A 34 1.48 -19.85 -6.75
C GLY A 34 2.63 -18.84 -6.71
N ALA A 35 2.95 -18.32 -5.52
CA ALA A 35 3.82 -17.17 -5.33
C ALA A 35 5.25 -17.59 -4.94
N LYS A 36 6.23 -17.04 -5.65
CA LYS A 36 7.65 -17.12 -5.33
C LYS A 36 8.12 -15.81 -4.73
N VAL A 37 8.78 -15.84 -3.58
CA VAL A 37 9.35 -14.63 -2.96
C VAL A 37 10.52 -14.11 -3.78
N LEU A 38 10.49 -12.82 -4.13
CA LEU A 38 11.57 -12.09 -4.79
C LEU A 38 12.39 -11.29 -3.78
N ALA A 39 11.71 -10.58 -2.87
CA ALA A 39 12.34 -9.78 -1.83
C ALA A 39 11.46 -9.73 -0.58
N ASP A 40 12.10 -9.51 0.57
CA ASP A 40 11.44 -9.15 1.82
C ASP A 40 12.39 -8.23 2.58
N THR A 41 12.03 -6.95 2.66
CA THR A 41 12.92 -5.91 3.17
C THR A 41 12.20 -4.93 4.08
N THR A 42 12.93 -4.39 5.04
CA THR A 42 12.51 -3.20 5.80
C THR A 42 13.47 -2.04 5.57
N ALA A 43 14.51 -2.22 4.76
CA ALA A 43 15.59 -1.26 4.62
C ALA A 43 15.12 0.01 3.90
N PHE A 44 15.55 1.16 4.39
CA PHE A 44 15.50 2.39 3.60
C PHE A 44 16.63 2.40 2.56
N PRO A 45 16.50 3.16 1.46
CA PRO A 45 17.59 3.33 0.50
C PRO A 45 18.86 3.84 1.17
N ALA A 46 20.03 3.45 0.66
CA ALA A 46 21.32 3.71 1.32
C ALA A 46 21.62 5.21 1.51
N GLU A 47 21.19 6.04 0.58
CA GLU A 47 21.34 7.50 0.61
C GLU A 47 20.35 8.18 1.57
N PHE A 48 19.32 7.47 2.00
CA PHE A 48 18.26 8.00 2.83
C PHE A 48 18.69 8.07 4.31
N ARG A 49 18.64 9.27 4.89
CA ARG A 49 19.07 9.48 6.28
C ARG A 49 18.08 8.89 7.29
N PRO A 50 18.54 8.54 8.52
CA PRO A 50 17.65 8.12 9.60
C PRO A 50 16.54 9.16 9.87
N VAL A 51 15.33 8.69 10.18
CA VAL A 51 14.15 9.53 10.43
C VAL A 51 13.86 9.61 11.92
N GLN A 52 13.71 10.82 12.45
CA GLN A 52 13.34 11.05 13.84
C GLN A 52 11.89 10.59 14.13
N VAL A 53 11.68 9.93 15.28
CA VAL A 53 10.38 9.34 15.65
C VAL A 53 9.79 9.87 16.95
N ASP A 54 10.56 10.60 17.76
CA ASP A 54 10.08 11.21 19.01
C ASP A 54 10.93 12.42 19.44
N ASP A 55 10.51 13.07 20.53
CA ASP A 55 11.15 14.26 21.10
C ASP A 55 12.53 13.99 21.75
N SER A 56 12.94 12.73 21.93
CA SER A 56 14.27 12.39 22.47
C SER A 56 15.39 12.48 21.43
N GLY A 57 15.03 12.67 20.16
CA GLY A 57 15.96 12.58 19.03
C GLY A 57 16.19 11.16 18.54
N ALA A 58 15.41 10.18 19.02
CA ALA A 58 15.49 8.81 18.52
C ALA A 58 15.16 8.76 17.03
N THR A 59 15.94 8.00 16.27
CA THR A 59 15.76 7.83 14.83
C THR A 59 15.59 6.38 14.43
N VAL A 60 14.89 6.12 13.33
CA VAL A 60 14.80 4.81 12.68
C VAL A 60 15.46 4.84 11.30
N THR A 61 16.08 3.73 10.91
CA THR A 61 16.75 3.53 9.61
C THR A 61 16.04 2.49 8.73
N ARG A 62 14.86 2.05 9.17
CA ARG A 62 14.07 0.99 8.52
C ARG A 62 12.59 1.20 8.77
N ALA A 63 11.78 0.63 7.89
CA ALA A 63 10.33 0.59 7.98
C ALA A 63 9.86 -0.18 9.21
N GLY A 64 8.67 0.17 9.72
CA GLY A 64 8.06 -0.57 10.84
C GLY A 64 7.53 -1.94 10.47
N ARG A 65 7.16 -2.12 9.20
CA ARG A 65 6.68 -3.36 8.61
C ARG A 65 7.49 -3.66 7.35
N GLY A 66 7.63 -4.95 7.04
CA GLY A 66 8.34 -5.38 5.84
C GLY A 66 7.56 -5.04 4.57
N PHE A 67 8.30 -4.92 3.47
CA PHE A 67 7.79 -4.91 2.12
C PHE A 67 8.11 -6.25 1.50
N LEU A 68 7.07 -7.01 1.17
CA LEU A 68 7.22 -8.31 0.53
C LEU A 68 7.02 -8.14 -0.97
N ALA A 69 7.98 -8.61 -1.78
CA ALA A 69 7.79 -8.78 -3.21
C ALA A 69 7.69 -10.26 -3.56
N VAL A 70 6.69 -10.60 -4.37
CA VAL A 70 6.46 -11.96 -4.89
C VAL A 70 6.29 -11.94 -6.40
N GLU A 71 6.61 -13.05 -7.03
CA GLU A 71 6.29 -13.34 -8.43
C GLU A 71 5.20 -14.41 -8.45
N VAL A 72 4.12 -14.15 -9.21
CA VAL A 72 3.02 -15.09 -9.43
C VAL A 72 3.04 -15.49 -10.90
N VAL A 73 3.26 -16.78 -11.18
CA VAL A 73 3.57 -17.27 -12.54
C VAL A 73 2.32 -17.55 -13.38
N GLU A 74 1.15 -17.73 -12.78
CA GLU A 74 -0.07 -18.18 -13.48
C GLU A 74 -0.95 -17.02 -14.04
N VAL A 75 -0.37 -15.90 -14.46
CA VAL A 75 -1.13 -14.71 -14.93
C VAL A 75 -1.14 -14.60 -16.46
N GLY A 76 -1.68 -15.59 -17.17
CA GLY A 76 -1.82 -15.53 -18.63
C GLY A 76 -0.48 -15.34 -19.35
N ASP A 77 -0.28 -14.16 -19.98
CA ASP A 77 0.86 -13.81 -20.85
C ASP A 77 2.21 -13.56 -20.15
N GLY A 78 2.36 -13.88 -18.87
CA GLY A 78 3.65 -13.76 -18.18
C GLY A 78 3.57 -13.73 -16.65
N PRO A 79 4.74 -13.66 -15.97
CA PRO A 79 4.80 -13.52 -14.52
C PRO A 79 4.33 -12.13 -14.09
N LEU A 80 3.50 -12.08 -13.05
CA LEU A 80 3.14 -10.84 -12.36
C LEU A 80 4.03 -10.68 -11.13
N ARG A 81 4.72 -9.55 -11.02
CA ARG A 81 5.47 -9.19 -9.82
C ARG A 81 4.64 -8.26 -8.95
N VAL A 82 4.54 -8.56 -7.67
CA VAL A 82 3.73 -7.78 -6.73
C VAL A 82 4.54 -7.41 -5.51
N ALA A 83 4.61 -6.11 -5.21
CA ALA A 83 5.06 -5.60 -3.92
C ALA A 83 3.86 -5.32 -3.00
N VAL A 84 3.96 -5.73 -1.75
CA VAL A 84 2.94 -5.58 -0.73
C VAL A 84 3.48 -4.69 0.39
N CYS A 85 2.63 -3.80 0.89
CA CYS A 85 3.02 -2.83 1.90
C CYS A 85 1.93 -2.54 2.92
N HIS A 86 2.33 -1.95 4.04
CA HIS A 86 1.43 -1.29 4.98
C HIS A 86 2.24 -0.17 5.65
N LEU A 87 2.04 1.09 5.25
CA LEU A 87 2.84 2.23 5.68
C LEU A 87 2.38 2.82 7.02
N LYS A 88 3.23 3.58 7.71
CA LYS A 88 2.98 4.15 9.04
C LYS A 88 1.60 4.80 9.13
N SER A 89 0.77 4.36 10.09
CA SER A 89 -0.60 4.84 10.24
C SER A 89 -0.75 6.34 10.54
N LYS A 90 -1.88 6.94 10.14
CA LYS A 90 -2.29 8.32 10.53
C LYS A 90 -2.59 8.42 12.02
N LEU A 91 -2.94 7.29 12.65
CA LEU A 91 -3.11 7.22 14.09
C LEU A 91 -1.78 7.51 14.79
N LEU A 92 -1.78 8.54 15.61
CA LEU A 92 -0.61 8.97 16.37
C LEU A 92 -0.49 8.13 17.64
N SER A 93 0.74 7.74 17.94
CA SER A 93 1.12 7.13 19.20
C SER A 93 2.19 7.98 19.86
N TYR A 94 2.14 8.04 21.18
CA TYR A 94 3.07 8.82 22.00
C TYR A 94 3.80 7.90 22.98
N PRO A 95 4.86 8.37 23.66
CA PRO A 95 5.62 7.56 24.61
C PRO A 95 4.72 6.96 25.68
N ASN A 96 5.13 5.77 26.15
CA ASN A 96 4.41 4.94 27.12
C ASN A 96 3.05 4.41 26.62
N GLY A 97 2.89 4.25 25.30
CA GLY A 97 1.71 3.61 24.70
C GLY A 97 0.46 4.47 24.71
N ARG A 98 0.59 5.79 24.86
CA ARG A 98 -0.53 6.73 24.81
C ARG A 98 -1.00 6.95 23.38
N PHE A 99 -2.28 7.27 23.23
CA PHE A 99 -2.90 7.72 21.98
C PHE A 99 -3.48 9.13 22.08
N GLN A 100 -3.33 9.79 23.23
CA GLN A 100 -3.71 11.18 23.45
C GLN A 100 -2.48 12.02 23.75
N PRO A 101 -2.32 13.19 23.08
CA PRO A 101 -1.23 14.11 23.37
C PRO A 101 -1.43 14.81 24.72
N ARG A 102 -0.35 15.33 25.31
CA ARG A 102 -0.39 16.23 26.47
C ARG A 102 -0.89 17.62 26.11
N ASP A 103 -0.54 18.06 24.90
CA ASP A 103 -0.90 19.35 24.34
C ASP A 103 -0.84 19.31 22.80
N GLU A 104 -1.36 20.36 22.16
CA GLU A 104 -1.37 20.49 20.71
C GLU A 104 0.04 20.59 20.09
N GLY A 105 1.04 21.04 20.87
CA GLY A 105 2.43 21.04 20.44
C GLY A 105 2.98 19.62 20.31
N GLU A 106 2.77 18.76 21.31
CA GLU A 106 3.11 17.33 21.26
C GLU A 106 2.37 16.66 20.09
N ARG A 107 1.07 16.96 19.91
CA ARG A 107 0.30 16.43 18.77
C ARG A 107 0.92 16.79 17.43
N ALA A 108 1.27 18.07 17.23
CA ALA A 108 1.83 18.56 15.98
C ALA A 108 3.21 17.92 15.66
N ARG A 109 4.11 17.84 16.65
CA ARG A 109 5.43 17.22 16.46
C ARG A 109 5.32 15.73 16.13
N TYR A 110 4.49 14.98 16.86
CA TYR A 110 4.28 13.56 16.59
C TYR A 110 3.55 13.30 15.27
N GLY A 111 2.70 14.23 14.84
CA GLY A 111 2.15 14.26 13.49
C GLY A 111 3.25 14.38 12.43
N ALA A 112 4.19 15.32 12.61
CA ALA A 112 5.33 15.49 11.71
C ALA A 112 6.24 14.26 11.68
N TYR A 113 6.61 13.69 12.84
CA TYR A 113 7.43 12.48 12.91
C TYR A 113 6.75 11.29 12.21
N ALA A 114 5.45 11.10 12.41
CA ALA A 114 4.69 10.04 11.74
C ALA A 114 4.65 10.24 10.22
N LEU A 115 4.45 11.48 9.75
CA LEU A 115 4.45 11.82 8.33
C LEU A 115 5.83 11.61 7.70
N TYR A 116 6.91 12.07 8.35
CA TYR A 116 8.29 11.86 7.87
C TYR A 116 8.62 10.37 7.75
N ARG A 117 8.21 9.57 8.74
CA ARG A 117 8.37 8.13 8.69
C ARG A 117 7.60 7.51 7.54
N ARG A 118 6.34 7.91 7.31
CA ARG A 118 5.55 7.40 6.18
C ARG A 118 6.18 7.76 4.84
N ALA A 119 6.70 8.99 4.68
CA ALA A 119 7.40 9.40 3.47
C ALA A 119 8.67 8.56 3.22
N ALA A 120 9.42 8.23 4.28
CA ALA A 120 10.58 7.34 4.19
C ALA A 120 10.19 5.90 3.81
N GLU A 121 9.11 5.38 4.40
CA GLU A 121 8.57 4.07 4.07
C GLU A 121 8.05 4.02 2.62
N ALA A 122 7.38 5.07 2.14
CA ALA A 122 6.97 5.20 0.73
C ALA A 122 8.17 5.26 -0.22
N THR A 123 9.25 5.94 0.17
CA THR A 123 10.49 6.01 -0.61
C THR A 123 11.16 4.64 -0.72
N ALA A 124 11.18 3.86 0.37
CA ALA A 124 11.69 2.50 0.37
C ALA A 124 10.83 1.56 -0.49
N LEU A 125 9.51 1.67 -0.39
CA LEU A 125 8.58 0.93 -1.25
C LEU A 125 8.78 1.30 -2.73
N ARG A 126 9.03 2.57 -3.03
CA ARG A 126 9.31 3.00 -4.40
C ARG A 126 10.60 2.38 -4.95
N ALA A 127 11.66 2.34 -4.15
CA ALA A 127 12.90 1.69 -4.54
C ALA A 127 12.68 0.20 -4.89
N LEU A 128 11.89 -0.51 -4.06
CA LEU A 128 11.50 -1.88 -4.38
C LEU A 128 10.67 -1.97 -5.67
N ALA A 129 9.75 -1.03 -5.91
CA ALA A 129 8.99 -1.01 -7.15
C ALA A 129 9.89 -0.77 -8.38
N ASP A 130 10.90 0.11 -8.27
CA ASP A 130 11.88 0.35 -9.32
C ASP A 130 12.70 -0.91 -9.62
N GLU A 131 13.08 -1.70 -8.61
CA GLU A 131 13.73 -3.01 -8.81
C GLU A 131 12.83 -4.02 -9.56
N LEU A 132 11.52 -4.04 -9.26
CA LEU A 132 10.57 -4.93 -9.94
C LEU A 132 10.33 -4.52 -11.39
N LEU A 133 10.23 -3.21 -11.64
CA LEU A 133 10.09 -2.61 -12.96
C LEU A 133 11.36 -2.78 -13.78
N ASP A 134 12.55 -2.59 -13.18
CA ASP A 134 13.87 -2.70 -13.82
C ASP A 134 13.95 -1.88 -15.12
N GLY A 135 13.31 -0.70 -15.13
CA GLY A 135 13.21 0.15 -16.31
C GLY A 135 12.47 -0.47 -17.51
N ASP A 136 11.63 -1.48 -17.30
CA ASP A 136 10.87 -2.19 -18.33
C ASP A 136 9.38 -2.35 -17.95
N GLY A 137 8.76 -1.27 -17.46
CA GLY A 137 7.33 -1.23 -17.13
C GLY A 137 6.39 -1.48 -18.32
N GLN A 138 6.89 -1.39 -19.56
CA GLN A 138 6.14 -1.71 -20.78
C GLN A 138 6.17 -3.23 -21.12
N GLY A 139 7.23 -3.94 -20.72
CA GLY A 139 7.38 -5.38 -20.89
C GLY A 139 6.98 -6.20 -19.66
N ARG A 140 7.01 -5.60 -18.46
CA ARG A 140 6.78 -6.29 -17.18
C ARG A 140 5.46 -5.90 -16.53
N ASP A 141 4.70 -6.91 -16.12
CA ASP A 141 3.54 -6.74 -15.25
C ASP A 141 4.02 -6.58 -13.80
N VAL A 142 3.88 -5.37 -13.26
CA VAL A 142 4.21 -5.04 -11.87
C VAL A 142 3.01 -4.41 -11.19
N ALA A 143 2.72 -4.85 -9.97
CA ALA A 143 1.76 -4.21 -9.08
C ALA A 143 2.39 -3.85 -7.73
N VAL A 144 2.00 -2.72 -7.17
CA VAL A 144 2.31 -2.31 -5.79
C VAL A 144 0.99 -2.09 -5.09
N LEU A 145 0.75 -2.76 -3.97
CA LEU A 145 -0.54 -2.69 -3.30
C LEU A 145 -0.47 -2.84 -1.78
N GLY A 146 -1.50 -2.31 -1.13
CA GLY A 146 -1.70 -2.40 0.32
C GLY A 146 -2.16 -1.08 0.93
N ASP A 147 -2.16 -1.02 2.26
CA ASP A 147 -2.51 0.18 3.03
C ASP A 147 -1.36 1.22 3.04
N LEU A 148 -1.48 2.25 2.19
CA LEU A 148 -0.55 3.38 2.16
C LEU A 148 -0.77 4.39 3.29
N ASN A 149 -1.90 4.27 4.01
CA ASN A 149 -2.34 5.20 5.04
C ASN A 149 -2.46 6.66 4.58
N ASP A 150 -2.63 6.90 3.28
CA ASP A 150 -2.82 8.22 2.69
C ASP A 150 -3.64 8.14 1.40
N GLU A 151 -4.28 9.26 1.03
CA GLU A 151 -5.12 9.34 -0.17
C GLU A 151 -4.31 9.49 -1.46
N VAL A 152 -4.97 9.34 -2.60
CA VAL A 152 -4.37 9.36 -3.95
C VAL A 152 -3.44 10.56 -4.16
N GLN A 153 -3.88 11.76 -3.74
CA GLN A 153 -3.15 13.02 -3.98
C GLN A 153 -2.14 13.38 -2.88
N ALA A 154 -1.97 12.54 -1.86
CA ALA A 154 -0.99 12.80 -0.81
C ALA A 154 0.45 12.68 -1.37
N ALA A 155 1.35 13.55 -0.95
CA ALA A 155 2.75 13.53 -1.40
C ALA A 155 3.43 12.16 -1.18
N THR A 156 3.08 11.47 -0.10
CA THR A 156 3.53 10.11 0.24
C THR A 156 3.09 9.07 -0.79
N THR A 157 1.84 9.14 -1.26
CA THR A 157 1.31 8.30 -2.35
C THR A 157 1.96 8.68 -3.69
N GLN A 158 2.11 9.97 -3.97
CA GLN A 158 2.70 10.49 -5.21
C GLN A 158 4.17 10.08 -5.41
N ILE A 159 4.94 9.86 -4.33
CA ILE A 159 6.31 9.30 -4.40
C ILE A 159 6.33 7.97 -5.20
N LEU A 160 5.26 7.17 -5.08
CA LEU A 160 5.19 5.86 -5.73
C LEU A 160 4.94 5.95 -7.23
N LEU A 161 4.27 7.00 -7.73
CA LEU A 161 3.84 7.07 -9.13
C LEU A 161 5.00 7.19 -10.13
N GLY A 162 6.11 7.82 -9.74
CA GLY A 162 7.21 8.09 -10.66
C GLY A 162 7.02 9.32 -11.52
N PRO A 163 7.53 9.32 -12.77
CA PRO A 163 7.49 10.51 -13.62
C PRO A 163 6.07 11.06 -13.77
N PRO A 164 5.86 12.38 -13.62
CA PRO A 164 4.52 12.96 -13.72
C PRO A 164 3.97 12.94 -15.15
N GLY A 165 2.73 13.39 -15.33
CA GLY A 165 2.18 13.82 -16.62
C GLY A 165 1.26 12.83 -17.32
N SER A 166 1.30 11.53 -16.98
CA SER A 166 0.38 10.53 -17.51
C SER A 166 -0.43 9.92 -16.36
N GLU A 167 -1.71 10.28 -16.29
CA GLU A 167 -2.65 9.84 -15.25
C GLU A 167 -3.90 9.26 -15.89
N ILE A 168 -4.45 8.19 -15.32
CA ILE A 168 -5.68 7.57 -15.83
C ILE A 168 -6.80 8.61 -15.92
N GLY A 169 -7.48 8.63 -17.06
CA GLY A 169 -8.57 9.58 -17.33
C GLY A 169 -8.10 10.95 -17.85
N THR A 170 -6.80 11.14 -18.06
CA THR A 170 -6.25 12.33 -18.74
C THR A 170 -5.80 11.98 -20.17
N PRO A 171 -5.73 12.97 -21.09
CA PRO A 171 -5.20 12.73 -22.45
C PRO A 171 -3.75 12.22 -22.49
N GLY A 172 -2.98 12.43 -21.41
CA GLY A 172 -1.61 11.90 -21.29
C GLY A 172 -1.57 10.38 -21.12
N HIS A 173 -2.63 9.74 -20.62
CA HIS A 173 -2.70 8.28 -20.48
C HIS A 173 -2.73 7.54 -21.82
N GLU A 174 -3.30 8.18 -22.84
CA GLU A 174 -3.49 7.61 -24.17
C GLU A 174 -2.28 7.80 -25.08
N GLN A 175 -1.19 8.39 -24.56
CA GLN A 175 0.00 8.74 -25.33
C GLN A 175 1.24 8.14 -24.69
N ALA A 176 2.04 7.45 -25.50
CA ALA A 176 3.32 6.94 -25.05
C ALA A 176 4.27 8.10 -24.68
N ASP A 177 4.99 7.96 -23.57
CA ASP A 177 5.97 8.94 -23.11
C ASP A 177 7.22 8.30 -22.49
N LYS A 178 8.19 9.15 -22.11
CA LYS A 178 9.48 8.70 -21.56
C LYS A 178 9.38 8.09 -20.16
N GLY A 179 8.26 8.29 -19.46
CA GLY A 179 8.01 7.78 -18.12
C GLY A 179 7.45 6.36 -18.10
N ASP A 180 6.89 5.87 -19.20
CA ASP A 180 6.14 4.60 -19.26
C ASP A 180 6.90 3.37 -18.76
N ALA A 181 8.22 3.37 -18.93
CA ALA A 181 9.07 2.28 -18.48
C ALA A 181 9.24 2.21 -16.95
N THR A 182 8.88 3.27 -16.22
CA THR A 182 9.12 3.41 -14.78
C THR A 182 7.92 3.93 -13.98
N ARG A 183 6.89 4.44 -14.66
CA ARG A 183 5.70 4.98 -14.02
C ARG A 183 4.81 3.87 -13.48
N LEU A 184 4.18 4.15 -12.35
CA LEU A 184 3.06 3.40 -11.82
C LEU A 184 1.79 4.24 -11.90
N TRP A 185 0.67 3.61 -12.24
CA TRP A 185 -0.65 4.24 -12.26
C TRP A 185 -1.49 3.71 -11.10
N ASP A 186 -1.98 4.62 -10.26
CA ASP A 186 -2.97 4.30 -9.23
C ASP A 186 -4.33 4.06 -9.89
N VAL A 187 -4.93 2.89 -9.64
CA VAL A 187 -6.21 2.49 -10.25
C VAL A 187 -7.43 3.22 -9.67
N ALA A 188 -7.26 4.06 -8.65
CA ALA A 188 -8.35 4.78 -8.01
C ALA A 188 -9.36 5.44 -8.98
N PRO A 189 -8.96 6.07 -10.11
CA PRO A 189 -9.91 6.63 -11.07
C PRO A 189 -10.83 5.59 -11.72
N LEU A 190 -10.42 4.32 -11.81
CA LEU A 190 -11.19 3.21 -12.36
C LEU A 190 -12.23 2.65 -11.36
N ILE A 191 -12.08 2.96 -10.07
CA ILE A 191 -13.02 2.53 -9.03
C ILE A 191 -14.30 3.37 -9.14
N PRO A 192 -15.51 2.76 -9.16
CA PRO A 192 -16.77 3.50 -9.16
C PRO A 192 -16.83 4.53 -8.02
N PRO A 193 -17.26 5.79 -8.25
CA PRO A 193 -17.23 6.84 -7.21
C PRO A 193 -17.94 6.47 -5.91
N GLY A 194 -19.07 5.76 -6.00
CA GLY A 194 -19.82 5.28 -4.83
C GLY A 194 -19.10 4.24 -4.00
N GLN A 195 -18.08 3.57 -4.56
CA GLN A 195 -17.22 2.58 -3.91
C GLN A 195 -15.83 3.14 -3.60
N ARG A 196 -15.47 4.37 -3.98
CA ARG A 196 -14.08 4.84 -3.92
C ARG A 196 -13.62 5.25 -2.50
N TYR A 197 -13.61 4.29 -1.58
CA TYR A 197 -13.10 4.41 -0.22
C TYR A 197 -12.77 3.03 0.34
N SER A 198 -11.71 2.95 1.13
CA SER A 198 -11.30 1.74 1.82
C SER A 198 -11.44 1.85 3.33
N ARG A 199 -11.70 3.03 3.88
CA ARG A 199 -11.90 3.27 5.32
C ARG A 199 -12.91 4.38 5.57
N VAL A 200 -13.52 4.40 6.76
CA VAL A 200 -14.31 5.52 7.26
C VAL A 200 -13.70 6.04 8.57
N ASP A 201 -13.05 7.20 8.54
CA ASP A 201 -12.48 7.88 9.70
C ASP A 201 -13.38 9.04 10.15
N SER A 202 -13.88 8.99 11.38
CA SER A 202 -14.72 10.05 11.96
C SER A 202 -15.88 10.48 11.04
N GLY A 203 -16.55 9.50 10.42
CA GLY A 203 -17.63 9.67 9.46
C GLY A 203 -17.20 10.07 8.04
N ARG A 204 -15.91 10.30 7.79
CA ARG A 204 -15.37 10.65 6.48
C ARG A 204 -14.81 9.43 5.78
N ARG A 205 -15.19 9.26 4.52
CA ARG A 205 -14.67 8.21 3.64
C ARG A 205 -13.28 8.60 3.15
N GLU A 206 -12.34 7.66 3.21
CA GLU A 206 -10.98 7.83 2.69
C GLU A 206 -10.62 6.59 1.86
N LEU A 207 -9.89 6.78 0.76
CA LEU A 207 -9.24 5.70 0.01
C LEU A 207 -7.76 5.68 0.40
N ILE A 208 -7.37 4.76 1.28
CA ILE A 208 -6.00 4.66 1.80
C ILE A 208 -5.32 3.32 1.51
N ASP A 209 -6.11 2.34 1.09
CA ASP A 209 -5.64 1.11 0.46
C ASP A 209 -5.57 1.36 -1.05
N HIS A 210 -4.47 0.97 -1.69
CA HIS A 210 -4.24 1.28 -3.10
C HIS A 210 -3.76 0.07 -3.88
N VAL A 211 -3.98 0.12 -5.18
CA VAL A 211 -3.35 -0.77 -6.16
C VAL A 211 -2.75 0.13 -7.25
N LEU A 212 -1.44 0.11 -7.36
CA LEU A 212 -0.69 0.80 -8.38
C LEU A 212 -0.11 -0.22 -9.36
N VAL A 213 -0.13 0.06 -10.65
CA VAL A 213 0.25 -0.90 -11.70
C VAL A 213 1.20 -0.30 -12.74
N SER A 214 2.06 -1.13 -13.33
CA SER A 214 2.95 -0.73 -14.42
C SER A 214 2.19 -0.39 -15.71
N HIS A 215 2.90 0.21 -16.68
CA HIS A 215 2.34 0.57 -17.99
C HIS A 215 1.73 -0.64 -18.70
N ARG A 216 2.43 -1.78 -18.75
CA ARG A 216 1.88 -2.99 -19.37
C ARG A 216 0.58 -3.44 -18.71
N LEU A 217 0.56 -3.41 -17.38
CA LEU A 217 -0.53 -3.98 -16.60
C LEU A 217 -1.76 -3.07 -16.57
N VAL A 218 -1.60 -1.74 -16.57
CA VAL A 218 -2.72 -0.79 -16.55
C VAL A 218 -3.66 -0.97 -17.75
N HIS A 219 -3.10 -1.23 -18.93
CA HIS A 219 -3.87 -1.48 -20.17
C HIS A 219 -4.62 -2.82 -20.19
N ARG A 220 -4.38 -3.68 -19.19
CA ARG A 220 -5.06 -4.96 -19.00
C ARG A 220 -6.05 -4.94 -17.83
N VAL A 221 -6.14 -3.83 -17.10
CA VAL A 221 -7.14 -3.67 -16.03
C VAL A 221 -8.52 -3.50 -16.68
N THR A 222 -9.39 -4.48 -16.46
CA THR A 222 -10.75 -4.52 -17.02
C THR A 222 -11.81 -4.05 -16.04
N ALA A 223 -11.51 -4.07 -14.73
CA ALA A 223 -12.38 -3.55 -13.68
C ALA A 223 -11.56 -3.26 -12.42
N ALA A 224 -12.03 -2.32 -11.60
CA ALA A 224 -11.51 -2.05 -10.26
C ALA A 224 -12.66 -1.77 -9.29
N GLY A 225 -12.44 -2.01 -8.01
CA GLY A 225 -13.45 -1.79 -6.98
C GLY A 225 -12.88 -1.83 -5.57
N THR A 226 -13.74 -1.56 -4.59
CA THR A 226 -13.44 -1.76 -3.17
C THR A 226 -14.46 -2.70 -2.55
N GLY A 227 -14.08 -3.50 -1.56
CA GLY A 227 -14.98 -4.48 -0.97
C GLY A 227 -14.99 -5.78 -1.77
N LEU A 228 -16.10 -6.49 -1.75
CA LEU A 228 -16.24 -7.76 -2.48
C LEU A 228 -16.62 -7.50 -3.95
N PRO A 229 -15.96 -8.16 -4.92
CA PRO A 229 -16.30 -8.00 -6.33
C PRO A 229 -17.77 -8.36 -6.61
N GLY A 230 -18.46 -7.48 -7.34
CA GLY A 230 -19.87 -7.65 -7.69
C GLY A 230 -20.85 -7.17 -6.62
N GLU A 231 -20.36 -6.74 -5.46
CA GLU A 231 -21.18 -6.10 -4.43
C GLU A 231 -21.20 -4.57 -4.60
N GLY A 232 -22.15 -3.93 -3.91
CA GLY A 232 -22.26 -2.47 -3.86
C GLY A 232 -21.18 -1.82 -2.98
N PRO A 233 -21.33 -0.51 -2.65
CA PRO A 233 -20.43 0.17 -1.72
C PRO A 233 -20.21 -0.60 -0.42
N PRO A 234 -18.97 -0.71 0.09
CA PRO A 234 -18.69 -1.50 1.28
C PRO A 234 -19.32 -0.88 2.52
N GLY A 235 -20.02 -1.69 3.32
CA GLY A 235 -20.58 -1.30 4.60
C GLY A 235 -19.51 -1.27 5.69
N LEU A 236 -18.76 -0.18 5.79
CA LEU A 236 -17.69 -0.04 6.77
C LEU A 236 -18.12 0.72 8.04
N PRO A 237 -17.65 0.29 9.21
CA PRO A 237 -17.83 1.06 10.45
C PRO A 237 -16.99 2.33 10.40
N SER A 238 -17.48 3.40 11.04
CA SER A 238 -16.64 4.57 11.30
C SER A 238 -15.70 4.27 12.47
N VAL A 239 -14.43 4.65 12.34
CA VAL A 239 -13.44 4.58 13.42
C VAL A 239 -13.01 5.97 13.86
N GLY A 240 -12.67 6.11 15.15
CA GLY A 240 -12.16 7.34 15.74
C GLY A 240 -10.67 7.25 16.11
N SER A 241 -10.24 8.13 17.01
CA SER A 241 -8.86 8.20 17.49
C SER A 241 -8.51 7.20 18.59
N ASP A 242 -9.49 6.48 19.15
CA ASP A 242 -9.26 5.45 20.16
C ASP A 242 -9.14 4.06 19.51
N PRO A 243 -7.93 3.48 19.43
CA PRO A 243 -7.74 2.15 18.85
C PRO A 243 -8.39 1.03 19.69
N ALA A 244 -8.81 1.29 20.93
CA ALA A 244 -9.47 0.28 21.77
C ALA A 244 -10.94 0.04 21.41
N GLU A 245 -11.62 1.01 20.76
CA GLU A 245 -13.07 0.95 20.48
C GLU A 245 -13.49 -0.27 19.66
N ARG A 246 -12.59 -0.77 18.80
CA ARG A 246 -12.86 -1.93 17.94
C ARG A 246 -12.15 -3.21 18.37
N ARG A 247 -11.52 -3.24 19.55
CA ARG A 247 -10.84 -4.45 20.03
C ARG A 247 -11.84 -5.59 20.19
N GLY A 248 -11.66 -6.66 19.41
CA GLY A 248 -12.54 -7.83 19.42
C GLY A 248 -13.81 -7.70 18.59
N ALA A 249 -14.01 -6.58 17.88
CA ALA A 249 -15.12 -6.44 16.94
C ALA A 249 -14.92 -7.37 15.73
N PRO A 250 -15.99 -8.00 15.22
CA PRO A 250 -15.91 -8.82 14.01
C PRO A 250 -15.68 -7.95 12.77
N GLY A 251 -14.94 -8.49 11.80
CA GLY A 251 -14.66 -7.84 10.53
C GLY A 251 -13.59 -6.74 10.61
N SER A 252 -12.98 -6.45 9.47
CA SER A 252 -12.04 -5.34 9.31
C SER A 252 -12.78 -4.00 9.31
N ASP A 253 -12.12 -2.94 9.76
CA ASP A 253 -12.52 -1.55 9.55
C ASP A 253 -12.10 -0.98 8.18
N HIS A 254 -11.38 -1.79 7.39
CA HIS A 254 -11.04 -1.50 6.01
C HIS A 254 -11.90 -2.32 5.03
N ALA A 255 -11.93 -1.90 3.77
CA ALA A 255 -12.36 -2.71 2.63
C ALA A 255 -11.16 -2.89 1.68
N PRO A 256 -10.97 -4.08 1.09
CA PRO A 256 -9.86 -4.30 0.17
C PRO A 256 -10.09 -3.51 -1.12
N VAL A 257 -9.03 -2.99 -1.71
CA VAL A 257 -9.05 -2.54 -3.11
C VAL A 257 -8.67 -3.72 -3.99
N TRP A 258 -9.37 -3.89 -5.10
CA TRP A 258 -9.12 -4.96 -6.06
C TRP A 258 -9.17 -4.48 -7.50
N ILE A 259 -8.44 -5.20 -8.35
CA ILE A 259 -8.48 -5.07 -9.80
C ILE A 259 -8.73 -6.43 -10.45
N ARG A 260 -9.41 -6.40 -11.60
CA ARG A 260 -9.51 -7.52 -12.52
C ARG A 260 -8.58 -7.28 -13.70
N VAL A 261 -7.69 -8.23 -13.93
CA VAL A 261 -6.76 -8.22 -15.06
C VAL A 261 -7.24 -9.22 -16.11
N GLY A 262 -7.39 -8.75 -17.35
CA GLY A 262 -7.88 -9.50 -18.51
C GLY A 262 -6.81 -9.72 -19.58
#